data_AF-A0A8C5A537-F1
#
_entry.id   AF-A0A8C5A537-F1
#
_cell.length_a   1.000
_cell.length_b   1.000
_cell.length_c   1.000
_cell.angle_alpha   90.00
_cell.angle_beta   90.00
_cell.angle_gamma   90.00
#
_symmetry.space_group_name_H-M   'P 1'
#
loop_
_entity.id
_entity.type
_entity.pdbx_description
1 polymer ?
#
loop_
_entity_poly.entity_id
_entity_poly.type
_entity_poly.pdbx_seq_one_letter_code
_entity_poly.pdbx_strand_id
1 'polypeptide(L)'
;MLKALGVEGLSWLTRPLGVDPDWHVEHPDSFCVVEGSTAIIPCSFTHPAGLRVNRVVWCPNHEICQGTTPNVYDSSNVRADSRFLYLGDLVRNCTLKIIKTVKQDAATLLYSNII
;
A
#
# COMPACT_ATOMS: atom_id res chain seq x y z
N MET A 1 6.20 5.36 -15.56
CA MET A 1 6.68 5.77 -14.22
C MET A 1 5.81 5.09 -13.19
N LEU A 2 6.38 4.66 -12.08
CA LEU A 2 5.64 4.08 -10.95
C LEU A 2 5.29 5.21 -9.98
N LYS A 3 4.07 5.16 -9.44
CA LYS A 3 3.60 6.07 -8.39
C LYS A 3 3.10 5.23 -7.23
N ALA A 4 3.40 5.67 -6.01
CA ALA A 4 2.84 5.08 -4.80
C ALA A 4 1.98 6.13 -4.11
N LEU A 5 0.89 5.70 -3.49
CA LEU A 5 0.02 6.51 -2.66
C LEU A 5 -0.32 5.70 -1.40
N GLY A 6 -0.34 6.35 -0.24
CA GLY A 6 -0.92 5.81 0.98
C GLY A 6 -2.25 6.47 1.28
N VAL A 7 -3.27 5.71 1.65
CA VAL A 7 -4.45 6.28 2.32
C VAL A 7 -4.31 6.11 3.82
N GLU A 8 -4.63 7.18 4.54
CA GLU A 8 -4.75 7.20 6.00
C GLU A 8 -5.90 6.26 6.40
N GLY A 9 -5.71 5.54 7.52
CA GLY A 9 -6.55 4.41 7.91
C GLY A 9 -8.04 4.60 7.62
N LEU A 10 -8.60 3.74 6.77
CA LEU A 10 -10.03 3.65 6.48
C LEU A 10 -10.77 3.15 7.73
N SER A 11 -10.86 4.01 8.75
CA SER A 11 -11.64 3.76 9.95
C SER A 11 -13.11 4.04 9.67
N TRP A 12 -13.94 3.00 9.81
CA TRP A 12 -15.40 3.13 9.85
C TRP A 12 -15.87 3.58 11.24
N LEU A 13 -15.18 4.53 11.86
CA LEU A 13 -15.64 5.14 13.11
C LEU A 13 -15.66 6.65 12.95
N THR A 14 -16.86 7.12 12.64
CA THR A 14 -17.37 8.46 12.87
C THR A 14 -16.77 9.10 14.14
N ARG A 15 -15.83 10.03 13.98
CA ARG A 15 -15.69 11.17 14.90
C ARG A 15 -15.53 12.44 14.08
N PRO A 16 -16.25 13.52 14.42
CA PRO A 16 -16.17 14.75 13.65
C PRO A 16 -14.87 15.48 13.96
N LEU A 17 -14.28 16.01 12.90
CA LEU A 17 -13.22 17.02 12.82
C LEU A 17 -11.79 16.56 13.15
N GLY A 18 -11.08 16.23 12.07
CA GLY A 18 -9.64 16.51 11.94
C GLY A 18 -8.76 15.29 12.16
N VAL A 19 -8.19 14.81 11.05
CA VAL A 19 -6.88 14.16 10.92
C VAL A 19 -6.32 13.63 12.23
N ASP A 20 -6.37 12.32 12.42
CA ASP A 20 -5.63 11.68 13.50
C ASP A 20 -4.13 11.90 13.22
N PRO A 21 -3.44 12.78 13.96
CA PRO A 21 -2.08 13.21 13.61
C PRO A 21 -1.06 12.07 13.67
N ASP A 22 -1.43 10.94 14.30
CA ASP A 22 -0.55 9.79 14.45
C ASP A 22 -0.62 8.84 13.24
N TRP A 23 -1.65 8.95 12.39
CA TRP A 23 -1.70 8.23 11.11
C TRP A 23 -0.98 9.01 10.03
N HIS A 24 0.11 8.44 9.52
CA HIS A 24 0.85 9.01 8.42
C HIS A 24 1.43 7.88 7.57
N VAL A 25 1.49 8.08 6.25
CA VAL A 25 2.14 7.15 5.32
C VAL A 25 3.18 7.91 4.53
N GLU A 26 4.43 7.48 4.65
CA GLU A 26 5.56 8.01 3.89
C GLU A 26 5.83 7.08 2.71
N HIS A 27 5.89 7.65 1.52
CA HIS A 27 6.20 6.94 0.28
C HIS A 27 6.83 7.92 -0.73
N PRO A 28 7.52 7.44 -1.77
CA PRO A 28 7.98 8.31 -2.84
C PRO A 28 6.79 8.81 -3.68
N ASP A 29 6.86 10.04 -4.19
CA ASP A 29 5.83 10.60 -5.08
C ASP A 29 5.72 9.79 -6.39
N SER A 30 6.85 9.69 -7.10
CA SER A 30 6.96 8.90 -8.32
C SER A 30 8.41 8.61 -8.63
N PHE A 31 8.67 7.50 -9.30
CA PHE A 31 10.02 7.17 -9.73
C PHE A 31 10.02 6.37 -11.03
N CYS A 32 11.16 6.41 -11.71
CA CYS A 32 11.40 5.68 -12.94
C CYS A 32 11.89 4.26 -12.62
N VAL A 33 11.34 3.29 -13.33
CA VAL A 33 11.77 1.89 -13.27
C VAL A 33 11.97 1.40 -14.69
N VAL A 34 13.08 0.72 -14.91
CA VAL A 34 13.41 0.11 -16.21
C VAL A 34 12.58 -1.15 -16.39
N GLU A 35 11.97 -1.33 -17.54
CA GLU A 35 11.24 -2.56 -17.87
C GLU A 35 12.15 -3.80 -17.75
N GLY A 36 11.62 -4.88 -17.17
CA GLY A 36 12.33 -6.12 -16.88
C GLY A 36 13.17 -6.09 -15.59
N SER A 37 13.34 -4.92 -14.97
CA SER A 37 14.10 -4.78 -13.72
C SER A 37 13.26 -5.08 -12.49
N THR A 38 13.84 -4.88 -11.30
CA THR A 38 13.13 -4.99 -10.02
C THR A 38 12.85 -3.60 -9.48
N ALA A 39 11.58 -3.33 -9.13
CA ALA A 39 11.20 -2.13 -8.41
C ALA A 39 11.12 -2.42 -6.90
N ILE A 40 11.59 -1.49 -6.09
CA ILE A 40 11.34 -1.47 -4.65
C ILE A 40 10.64 -0.14 -4.36
N ILE A 41 9.43 -0.23 -3.81
CA ILE A 41 8.63 0.91 -3.39
C ILE A 41 8.85 1.05 -1.88
N PRO A 42 9.78 1.91 -1.43
CA PRO A 42 9.95 2.16 -0.01
C PRO A 42 8.69 2.80 0.54
N CYS A 43 8.22 2.29 1.68
CA CYS A 43 7.02 2.79 2.32
C CYS A 43 7.11 2.56 3.83
N SER A 44 6.77 3.58 4.61
CA SER A 44 6.59 3.51 6.05
C SER A 44 5.24 4.10 6.46
N PHE A 45 4.69 3.63 7.57
CA PHE A 45 3.50 4.22 8.15
C PHE A 45 3.62 4.33 9.67
N THR A 46 2.92 5.30 10.24
CA THR A 46 2.71 5.43 11.67
C THR A 46 1.24 5.23 11.99
N HIS A 47 0.98 4.80 13.22
CA HIS A 47 -0.38 4.66 13.72
C HIS A 47 -0.47 5.03 15.21
N PRO A 48 -1.63 5.50 15.68
CA PRO A 48 -1.88 5.80 17.08
C PRO A 48 -1.55 4.62 17.99
N ALA A 49 -1.10 4.95 19.20
CA ALA A 49 -0.89 3.96 20.23
C ALA A 49 -2.20 3.22 20.57
N GLY A 50 -2.14 1.90 20.67
CA GLY A 50 -3.29 1.05 21.01
C GLY A 50 -4.09 0.54 19.81
N LEU A 51 -3.87 1.07 18.61
CA LEU A 51 -4.39 0.47 17.37
C LEU A 51 -3.42 -0.60 16.86
N ARG A 52 -3.97 -1.62 16.18
CA ARG A 52 -3.20 -2.72 15.59
C ARG A 52 -3.69 -2.97 14.18
N VAL A 53 -2.80 -2.84 13.21
CA VAL A 53 -3.12 -3.22 11.84
C VAL A 53 -3.19 -4.74 11.77
N ASN A 54 -4.31 -5.26 11.27
CA ASN A 54 -4.55 -6.69 11.14
C ASN A 54 -4.50 -7.17 9.68
N ARG A 55 -4.62 -6.26 8.72
CA ARG A 55 -4.50 -6.57 7.28
C ARG A 55 -3.95 -5.38 6.50
N VAL A 56 -3.19 -5.68 5.46
CA VAL A 56 -2.68 -4.69 4.51
C VAL A 56 -2.99 -5.12 3.08
N VAL A 57 -3.26 -4.14 2.23
CA VAL A 57 -3.63 -4.34 0.84
C VAL A 57 -2.91 -3.32 -0.04
N TRP A 58 -2.46 -3.78 -1.21
CA TRP A 58 -1.97 -2.93 -2.29
C TRP A 58 -2.83 -3.09 -3.53
N CYS A 59 -3.39 -1.99 -4.07
CA CYS A 59 -4.21 -2.01 -5.27
C CYS A 59 -3.63 -1.15 -6.40
N PRO A 60 -3.68 -1.60 -7.66
CA PRO A 60 -3.29 -0.79 -8.80
C PRO A 60 -4.45 0.07 -9.31
N ASN A 61 -4.16 1.34 -9.62
CA ASN A 61 -5.03 2.30 -10.30
C ASN A 61 -6.44 2.42 -9.72
N HIS A 62 -6.55 2.38 -8.39
CA HIS A 62 -7.82 2.52 -7.71
C HIS A 62 -7.70 3.49 -6.55
N GLU A 63 -8.71 4.35 -6.36
CA GLU A 63 -8.71 5.40 -5.34
C GLU A 63 -9.04 4.84 -3.94
N ILE A 64 -9.69 3.68 -3.88
CA ILE A 64 -10.15 3.04 -2.64
C ILE A 64 -9.87 1.53 -2.68
N CYS A 65 -8.97 1.01 -1.85
CA CYS A 65 -8.74 -0.44 -1.73
C CYS A 65 -9.82 -1.14 -0.86
N GLN A 66 -11.06 -1.26 -1.35
CA GLN A 66 -12.16 -1.88 -0.60
C GLN A 66 -12.97 -2.89 -1.41
N GLY A 67 -13.64 -3.81 -0.71
CA GLY A 67 -14.60 -4.74 -1.30
C GLY A 67 -13.97 -5.69 -2.30
N THR A 68 -14.43 -5.64 -3.55
CA THR A 68 -13.98 -6.52 -4.65
C THR A 68 -12.91 -5.88 -5.54
N THR A 69 -12.35 -4.73 -5.15
CA THR A 69 -11.28 -4.07 -5.89
C THR A 69 -10.11 -5.03 -6.12
N PRO A 70 -9.62 -5.17 -7.36
CA PRO A 70 -8.43 -5.97 -7.65
C PRO A 70 -7.24 -5.48 -6.83
N ASN A 71 -6.52 -6.41 -6.23
CA ASN A 71 -5.28 -6.12 -5.51
C ASN A 71 -4.11 -6.86 -6.15
N VAL A 72 -2.92 -6.28 -6.01
CA VAL A 72 -1.66 -6.96 -6.34
C VAL A 72 -1.09 -7.71 -5.14
N TYR A 73 -1.50 -7.30 -3.93
CA TYR A 73 -1.16 -7.94 -2.68
C TYR A 73 -2.26 -7.73 -1.64
N ASP A 74 -2.56 -8.77 -0.87
CA ASP A 74 -3.49 -8.75 0.25
C ASP A 74 -3.01 -9.77 1.30
N SER A 75 -2.72 -9.30 2.51
CA SER A 75 -2.22 -10.18 3.57
C SER A 75 -3.25 -11.20 4.06
N SER A 76 -4.54 -11.02 3.76
CA SER A 76 -5.62 -11.94 4.15
C SER A 76 -5.93 -13.03 3.13
N ASN A 77 -5.52 -12.85 1.87
CA ASN A 77 -5.82 -13.78 0.79
C ASN A 77 -4.64 -13.82 -0.18
N VAL A 78 -3.90 -14.93 -0.17
CA VAL A 78 -2.71 -15.12 -1.00
C VAL A 78 -3.11 -15.46 -2.45
N ARG A 79 -3.90 -14.60 -3.08
CA ARG A 79 -4.11 -14.57 -4.54
C ARG A 79 -3.35 -13.41 -5.18
N ALA A 80 -2.13 -13.18 -4.70
CA ALA A 80 -1.23 -12.17 -5.21
C ALA A 80 -0.54 -12.67 -6.49
N ASP A 81 -0.38 -11.79 -7.48
CA ASP A 81 0.58 -12.01 -8.56
C ASP A 81 1.97 -12.21 -7.92
N SER A 82 2.59 -13.36 -8.16
CA SER A 82 3.88 -13.75 -7.56
C SER A 82 5.03 -12.76 -7.79
N ARG A 83 4.88 -11.84 -8.76
CA ARG A 83 5.83 -10.75 -8.99
C ARG A 83 5.81 -9.71 -7.87
N PHE A 84 4.69 -9.54 -7.19
CA PHE A 84 4.51 -8.58 -6.10
C PHE A 84 4.80 -9.24 -4.77
N LEU A 85 5.85 -8.80 -4.12
CA LEU A 85 6.31 -9.29 -2.84
C LEU A 85 6.22 -8.18 -1.80
N TYR A 86 5.44 -8.41 -0.76
CA TYR A 86 5.43 -7.53 0.40
C TYR A 86 6.65 -7.80 1.27
N LEU A 87 7.44 -6.75 1.52
CA LEU A 87 8.64 -6.78 2.36
C LEU A 87 8.42 -6.08 3.71
N GLY A 88 7.19 -5.63 3.96
CA GLY A 88 6.81 -4.89 5.14
C GLY A 88 6.35 -5.75 6.32
N ASP A 89 5.74 -5.09 7.29
CA ASP A 89 5.14 -5.64 8.49
C ASP A 89 3.84 -4.91 8.84
N LEU A 90 3.09 -5.42 9.81
CA LEU A 90 1.84 -4.80 10.27
C LEU A 90 2.06 -3.69 11.32
N VAL A 91 3.30 -3.17 11.46
CA VAL A 91 3.67 -2.23 12.53
C VAL A 91 4.04 -0.86 11.96
N ARG A 92 4.96 -0.81 11.00
CA ARG A 92 5.49 0.44 10.45
C ARG A 92 5.98 0.37 9.02
N ASN A 93 6.25 -0.83 8.49
CA ASN A 93 6.88 -0.96 7.18
C ASN A 93 5.84 -1.42 6.16
N CYS A 94 5.63 -0.66 5.08
CA CYS A 94 4.69 -1.03 4.02
C CYS A 94 5.39 -1.34 2.69
N THR A 95 6.71 -1.54 2.69
CA THR A 95 7.52 -1.70 1.48
C THR A 95 7.02 -2.84 0.58
N LEU A 96 6.86 -2.52 -0.72
CA LEU A 96 6.45 -3.47 -1.75
C LEU A 96 7.56 -3.62 -2.80
N LYS A 97 7.82 -4.87 -3.21
CA LYS A 97 8.77 -5.21 -4.27
C LYS A 97 8.02 -5.76 -5.47
N ILE A 98 8.41 -5.34 -6.67
CA ILE A 98 7.91 -5.87 -7.94
C ILE A 98 9.08 -6.49 -8.69
N ILE A 99 9.01 -7.80 -8.95
CA ILE A 99 10.01 -8.53 -9.73
C ILE A 99 9.62 -8.48 -11.21
N LYS A 100 10.61 -8.19 -12.07
CA LYS A 100 10.46 -8.20 -13.53
C LYS A 100 9.30 -7.30 -13.97
N THR A 101 9.51 -6.00 -13.78
CA THR A 101 8.52 -4.98 -14.10
C THR A 101 8.17 -4.98 -15.58
N VAL A 102 6.92 -4.70 -15.90
CA VAL A 102 6.41 -4.57 -17.28
C VAL A 102 5.79 -3.20 -17.48
N LYS A 103 5.51 -2.81 -18.73
CA LYS A 103 4.90 -1.51 -19.03
C LYS A 103 3.57 -1.28 -18.29
N GLN A 104 2.79 -2.34 -18.06
CA GLN A 104 1.53 -2.29 -17.33
C GLN A 104 1.71 -1.96 -15.84
N ASP A 105 2.89 -2.19 -15.27
CA ASP A 105 3.20 -1.81 -13.88
C ASP A 105 3.45 -0.31 -13.74
N ALA A 106 3.52 0.46 -14.83
CA ALA A 106 3.56 1.92 -14.79
C ALA A 106 2.17 2.47 -14.38
N ALA A 107 1.88 2.34 -13.09
CA ALA A 107 0.59 2.58 -12.48
C ALA A 107 0.74 3.36 -11.17
N THR A 108 -0.39 3.82 -10.64
CA THR A 108 -0.50 4.28 -9.26
C THR A 108 -0.83 3.09 -8.37
N LEU A 109 0.02 2.79 -7.40
CA LEU A 109 -0.21 1.74 -6.40
C LEU A 109 -0.67 2.37 -5.09
N LEU A 110 -1.83 1.96 -4.62
CA LEU A 110 -2.42 2.45 -3.38
C LEU A 110 -2.17 1.45 -2.26
N TYR A 111 -1.58 1.91 -1.15
CA TYR A 111 -1.46 1.18 0.10
C TYR A 111 -2.66 1.47 1.01
N SER A 112 -3.25 0.42 1.59
CA SER A 112 -4.26 0.53 2.64
C SER A 112 -4.01 -0.44 3.79
N ASN A 113 -4.14 0.07 5.00
CA ASN A 113 -4.18 -0.72 6.23
C ASN A 113 -5.61 -0.87 6.76
N ILE A 114 -5.91 -2.02 7.34
CA ILE A 114 -7.17 -2.33 8.01
C ILE A 114 -6.84 -2.77 9.45
N ILE A 115 -7.54 -2.16 10.40
CA ILE A 115 -7.44 -2.38 11.85
C ILE A 115 -8.53 -3.36 12.27
#